data_AF-A0A935D7M1-F1
#
_entry.id   AF-A0A935D7M1-F1
#
_cell.length_a   1.000
_cell.length_b   1.000
_cell.length_c   1.000
_cell.angle_alpha   90.00
_cell.angle_beta   90.00
_cell.angle_gamma   90.00
#
_symmetry.space_group_name_H-M   'P 1'
#
loop_
_entity.id
_entity.type
_entity.pdbx_description
1 polymer ?
#
loop_
_entity_poly.entity_id
_entity_poly.type
_entity_poly.pdbx_seq_one_letter_code
_entity_poly.pdbx_strand_id
1 'polypeptide(L)'
;MTRDIALAVGLAGSLGLLATSCSTIGSDGQGDLGLPTAGVGPFRRLAAGEVPGIAPFVLDGEGGYREPAVLGDDPREPRVWLFAGAVGKGEGGVPTGPVIVRTYATDGRSFAGSGAAPGRAAGLTLALAPTEPWEGGVVASPFALRVGGEVWLFTQAPGASGSRAPPRRASLS
;
A
#
# COMPACT_ATOMS: atom_id res chain seq x y z
N MET A 1 25.96 -37.00 62.91
CA MET A 1 26.36 -36.39 61.62
C MET A 1 25.37 -36.89 60.58
N THR A 2 24.34 -36.08 60.35
CA THR A 2 23.11 -36.35 59.60
C THR A 2 23.12 -35.49 58.35
N ARG A 3 22.84 -36.07 57.17
CA ARG A 3 22.29 -35.35 56.01
C ARG A 3 21.45 -36.29 55.15
N ASP A 4 20.15 -36.30 55.42
CA ASP A 4 19.12 -36.77 54.51
C ASP A 4 18.90 -35.71 53.42
N ILE A 5 18.87 -36.14 52.16
CA ILE A 5 18.60 -35.30 50.99
C ILE A 5 17.09 -35.38 50.71
N ALA A 6 16.36 -34.32 51.05
CA ALA A 6 14.95 -34.16 50.70
C ALA A 6 14.84 -33.65 49.25
N LEU A 7 14.23 -34.47 48.38
CA LEU A 7 13.87 -34.10 47.02
C LEU A 7 12.51 -33.38 47.06
N ALA A 8 12.51 -32.06 46.93
CA ALA A 8 11.30 -31.26 46.77
C ALA A 8 11.02 -31.08 45.26
N VAL A 9 10.08 -31.85 44.72
CA VAL A 9 9.53 -31.63 43.36
C VAL A 9 8.43 -30.59 43.49
N GLY A 10 8.78 -29.33 43.21
CA GLY A 10 7.87 -28.21 43.21
C GLY A 10 6.94 -28.23 42.00
N LEU A 11 5.63 -28.15 42.27
CA LEU A 11 4.62 -27.67 41.34
C LEU A 11 5.01 -26.25 40.87
N ALA A 12 5.36 -26.11 39.60
CA ALA A 12 5.38 -24.84 38.88
C ALA A 12 4.67 -25.12 37.55
N GLY A 13 3.47 -24.63 37.32
CA GLY A 13 3.15 -23.20 37.25
C GLY A 13 2.80 -22.94 35.80
N SER A 14 1.58 -23.35 35.41
CA SER A 14 1.05 -23.19 34.06
C SER A 14 0.89 -21.70 33.76
N LEU A 15 1.91 -21.11 33.17
CA LEU A 15 1.97 -19.72 32.74
C LEU A 15 0.92 -19.53 31.62
N GLY A 16 -0.19 -18.88 31.95
CA GLY A 16 -1.25 -18.55 31.02
C GLY A 16 -0.72 -17.61 29.92
N LEU A 17 -0.64 -18.13 28.70
CA LEU A 17 -0.50 -17.32 27.50
C LEU A 17 -1.73 -16.42 27.38
N LEU A 18 -1.60 -15.16 27.83
CA LEU A 18 -2.51 -14.09 27.46
C LEU A 18 -2.27 -13.78 25.98
N ALA A 19 -3.01 -14.46 25.12
CA ALA A 19 -3.18 -14.10 23.73
C ALA A 19 -3.88 -12.73 23.67
N THR A 20 -3.10 -11.66 23.59
CA THR A 20 -3.57 -10.34 23.19
C THR A 20 -3.92 -10.40 21.71
N SER A 21 -5.06 -10.98 21.38
CA SER A 21 -5.64 -10.91 20.04
C SER A 21 -6.06 -9.46 19.78
N CYS A 22 -5.35 -8.79 18.88
CA CYS A 22 -5.77 -7.53 18.29
C CYS A 22 -7.12 -7.76 17.57
N SER A 23 -8.21 -7.57 18.29
CA SER A 23 -9.56 -7.54 17.72
C SER A 23 -9.68 -6.26 16.89
N THR A 24 -9.56 -6.38 15.57
CA THR A 24 -10.07 -5.36 14.66
C THR A 24 -11.59 -5.32 14.84
N ILE A 25 -12.14 -4.23 15.36
CA ILE A 25 -13.59 -4.02 15.42
C ILE A 25 -14.15 -4.09 13.99
N GLY A 26 -14.86 -5.19 13.67
CA GLY A 26 -15.69 -5.30 12.49
C GLY A 26 -17.03 -4.62 12.74
N SER A 27 -17.62 -4.02 11.72
CA SER A 27 -19.01 -3.54 11.80
C SER A 27 -19.99 -4.71 11.92
N ASP A 28 -21.19 -4.46 12.45
CA ASP A 28 -22.30 -5.41 12.38
C ASP A 28 -22.48 -5.90 10.93
N GLY A 29 -22.24 -7.19 10.71
CA GLY A 29 -22.17 -7.78 9.37
C GLY A 29 -23.52 -7.68 8.66
N GLN A 30 -23.53 -7.10 7.45
CA GLN A 30 -24.74 -7.01 6.61
C GLN A 30 -25.06 -8.33 5.86
N GLY A 31 -24.72 -9.50 6.42
CA GLY A 31 -24.86 -10.79 5.72
C GLY A 31 -23.95 -10.87 4.49
N ASP A 32 -24.44 -11.46 3.39
CA ASP A 32 -23.70 -11.64 2.12
C ASP A 32 -23.45 -10.34 1.34
N LEU A 33 -24.05 -9.23 1.78
CA LEU A 33 -23.83 -7.91 1.22
C LEU A 33 -22.55 -7.31 1.83
N GLY A 34 -21.46 -7.33 1.06
CA GLY A 34 -20.20 -6.70 1.46
C GLY A 34 -19.21 -7.61 2.20
N LEU A 35 -19.35 -8.94 2.08
CA LEU A 35 -18.32 -9.87 2.53
C LEU A 35 -17.08 -9.77 1.63
N PRO A 36 -15.87 -9.51 2.18
CA PRO A 36 -14.66 -9.47 1.38
C PRO A 36 -14.25 -10.86 0.92
N THR A 37 -13.89 -11.00 -0.35
CA THR A 37 -13.56 -12.27 -1.01
C THR A 37 -12.19 -12.86 -0.65
N ALA A 38 -11.42 -12.20 0.24
CA ALA A 38 -9.99 -12.49 0.41
C ALA A 38 -9.58 -13.07 1.78
N GLY A 39 -10.52 -13.32 2.71
CA GLY A 39 -10.20 -13.91 4.02
C GLY A 39 -9.30 -13.07 4.94
N VAL A 40 -8.97 -11.84 4.55
CA VAL A 40 -8.04 -10.93 5.25
C VAL A 40 -8.74 -9.82 6.04
N GLY A 41 -9.84 -10.19 6.72
CA GLY A 41 -10.58 -9.31 7.63
C GLY A 41 -11.69 -8.50 6.96
N PRO A 42 -12.66 -8.00 7.76
CA PRO A 42 -13.77 -7.20 7.24
C PRO A 42 -13.28 -5.79 6.85
N PHE A 43 -13.06 -5.56 5.56
CA PHE A 43 -12.91 -4.20 5.06
C PHE A 43 -14.29 -3.58 4.85
N ARG A 44 -14.56 -2.50 5.54
CA ARG A 44 -15.72 -1.64 5.26
C ARG A 44 -15.27 -0.31 4.70
N ARG A 45 -16.14 0.32 3.92
CA ARG A 45 -15.95 1.71 3.51
C ARG A 45 -15.86 2.59 4.76
N LEU A 46 -14.92 3.53 4.78
CA LEU A 46 -14.84 4.56 5.82
C LEU A 46 -16.10 5.44 5.75
N ALA A 47 -16.73 5.67 6.89
CA ALA A 47 -17.85 6.61 7.00
C ALA A 47 -17.33 8.05 6.97
N ALA A 48 -18.18 9.00 6.56
CA ALA A 48 -17.78 10.40 6.40
C ALA A 48 -17.23 11.03 7.70
N GLY A 49 -17.75 10.62 8.87
CA GLY A 49 -17.28 11.09 10.18
C GLY A 49 -15.97 10.46 10.68
N GLU A 50 -15.46 9.43 9.99
CA GLU A 50 -14.26 8.69 10.41
C GLU A 50 -12.99 9.18 9.73
N VAL A 51 -13.11 10.22 8.90
CA VAL A 51 -12.00 10.94 8.28
C VAL A 51 -11.93 12.34 8.90
N PRO A 52 -11.46 12.45 10.17
CA PRO A 52 -11.30 13.76 10.81
C PRO A 52 -10.17 14.53 10.12
N GLY A 53 -10.38 15.81 9.82
CA GLY A 53 -9.35 16.70 9.27
C GLY A 53 -9.59 17.09 7.81
N ILE A 54 -8.51 17.11 7.00
CA ILE A 54 -8.57 17.47 5.58
C ILE A 54 -9.39 16.41 4.84
N ALA A 55 -10.35 16.83 4.03
CA ALA A 55 -11.16 15.93 3.22
C ALA A 55 -10.25 14.98 2.43
N PRO A 56 -10.48 13.65 2.44
CA PRO A 56 -9.58 12.70 1.80
C PRO A 56 -9.58 12.94 0.30
N PHE A 57 -8.39 13.16 -0.25
CA PHE A 57 -8.15 13.22 -1.69
C PHE A 57 -7.27 12.05 -2.08
N VAL A 58 -7.59 11.45 -3.21
CA VAL A 58 -6.77 10.42 -3.85
C VAL A 58 -6.52 10.90 -5.25
N LEU A 59 -5.31 11.41 -5.51
CA LEU A 59 -4.87 11.83 -6.85
C LEU A 59 -5.84 12.84 -7.50
N ASP A 60 -5.97 14.04 -6.92
CA ASP A 60 -6.94 15.08 -7.29
C ASP A 60 -6.63 15.86 -8.59
N GLY A 61 -6.12 15.16 -9.61
CA GLY A 61 -5.74 15.73 -10.92
C GLY A 61 -6.61 15.26 -12.09
N GLU A 62 -6.39 15.85 -13.27
CA GLU A 62 -7.06 15.44 -14.53
C GLU A 62 -6.46 14.18 -15.17
N GLY A 63 -5.50 13.54 -14.50
CA GLY A 63 -4.96 12.24 -14.91
C GLY A 63 -6.01 11.15 -14.77
N GLY A 64 -6.17 10.32 -15.79
CA GLY A 64 -6.94 9.08 -15.74
C GLY A 64 -6.18 8.03 -14.92
N TYR A 65 -6.24 8.14 -13.58
CA TYR A 65 -5.57 7.22 -12.66
C TYR A 65 -6.34 5.90 -12.52
N ARG A 66 -5.62 4.79 -12.60
CA ARG A 66 -6.18 3.43 -12.48
C ARG A 66 -5.19 2.48 -11.83
N GLU A 67 -5.70 1.32 -11.41
CA GLU A 67 -4.91 0.17 -10.98
C GLU A 67 -3.91 0.53 -9.85
N PRO A 68 -4.39 1.00 -8.68
CA PRO A 68 -3.51 1.42 -7.61
C PRO A 68 -2.75 0.22 -7.01
N ALA A 69 -1.49 0.44 -6.68
CA ALA A 69 -0.69 -0.41 -5.81
C ALA A 69 -0.22 0.39 -4.60
N VAL A 70 -0.31 -0.22 -3.42
CA VAL A 70 -0.01 0.44 -2.16
C VAL A 70 1.12 -0.30 -1.46
N LEU A 71 2.10 0.43 -0.92
CA LEU A 71 3.23 -0.11 -0.20
C LEU A 71 3.46 0.66 1.09
N GLY A 72 3.37 -0.01 2.24
CA GLY A 72 3.83 0.55 3.52
C GLY A 72 5.37 0.65 3.54
N ASP A 73 5.88 1.72 4.16
CA ASP A 73 7.33 1.96 4.24
C ASP A 73 7.98 1.31 5.47
N ASP A 74 7.92 1.97 6.63
CA ASP A 74 8.43 1.53 7.92
C ASP A 74 7.29 1.60 8.95
N PRO A 75 7.05 0.56 9.77
CA PRO A 75 6.08 0.65 10.85
C PRO A 75 6.36 1.77 11.87
N ARG A 76 7.57 2.33 11.91
CA ARG A 76 7.98 3.45 12.79
C ARG A 76 7.73 4.83 12.18
N GLU A 77 7.67 4.91 10.85
CA GLU A 77 7.33 6.14 10.13
C GLU A 77 6.13 5.83 9.24
N PRO A 78 4.90 6.17 9.67
CA PRO A 78 3.69 5.79 8.95
C PRO A 78 3.64 6.54 7.62
N ARG A 79 4.30 5.98 6.61
CA ARG A 79 4.29 6.43 5.23
C ARG A 79 3.76 5.30 4.39
N VAL A 80 2.73 5.61 3.64
CA VAL A 80 2.11 4.70 2.69
C VAL A 80 2.36 5.28 1.31
N TRP A 81 3.07 4.54 0.48
CA TRP A 81 3.29 4.88 -0.93
C TRP A 81 2.12 4.35 -1.75
N LEU A 82 1.64 5.18 -2.68
CA LEU A 82 0.66 4.80 -3.69
C LEU A 82 1.30 4.96 -5.06
N PHE A 83 1.22 3.90 -5.85
CA PHE A 83 1.56 3.85 -7.26
C PHE A 83 0.27 3.69 -8.06
N ALA A 84 0.14 4.37 -9.19
CA ALA A 84 -1.02 4.22 -10.07
C ALA A 84 -0.60 4.30 -11.53
N GLY A 85 -1.27 3.51 -12.38
CA GLY A 85 -1.25 3.75 -13.81
C GLY A 85 -1.94 5.07 -14.11
N ALA A 86 -1.31 5.94 -14.88
CA ALA A 86 -1.87 7.22 -15.30
C ALA A 86 -1.92 7.28 -16.83
N VAL A 87 -2.94 7.95 -17.36
CA VAL A 87 -3.03 8.42 -18.75
C VAL A 87 -3.59 9.83 -18.74
N GLY A 88 -3.36 10.61 -19.79
CA GLY A 88 -3.86 12.00 -19.81
C GLY A 88 -2.92 12.99 -19.12
N LYS A 89 -3.18 14.29 -19.29
CA LYS A 89 -2.14 15.33 -19.33
C LYS A 89 -1.59 15.65 -17.94
N GLY A 90 -0.32 15.98 -17.76
CA GLY A 90 0.72 16.48 -18.66
C GLY A 90 1.56 17.46 -17.84
N GLU A 91 2.28 18.36 -18.49
CA GLU A 91 3.17 19.33 -17.83
C GLU A 91 2.49 20.09 -16.66
N GLY A 92 3.20 20.25 -15.54
CA GLY A 92 2.73 20.95 -14.34
C GLY A 92 1.89 20.14 -13.34
N GLY A 93 1.64 18.85 -13.60
CA GLY A 93 0.83 18.03 -12.67
C GLY A 93 1.01 16.51 -12.73
N VAL A 94 1.58 16.01 -13.82
CA VAL A 94 2.30 14.72 -13.94
C VAL A 94 1.41 13.47 -14.22
N PRO A 95 1.58 12.78 -15.37
CA PRO A 95 1.39 13.25 -16.76
C PRO A 95 0.97 12.16 -17.79
N THR A 96 1.06 12.56 -19.08
CA THR A 96 0.56 11.90 -20.30
C THR A 96 1.40 10.75 -20.86
N GLY A 97 0.67 9.74 -21.31
CA GLY A 97 1.13 8.42 -21.74
C GLY A 97 0.69 7.39 -20.70
N PRO A 98 0.52 6.11 -21.04
CA PRO A 98 0.38 5.05 -20.04
C PRO A 98 1.70 4.90 -19.26
N VAL A 99 1.76 5.60 -18.12
CA VAL A 99 2.89 5.68 -17.21
C VAL A 99 2.48 5.22 -15.81
N ILE A 100 3.46 4.97 -14.93
CA ILE A 100 3.20 4.83 -13.50
C ILE A 100 3.61 6.13 -12.80
N VAL A 101 2.70 6.68 -12.01
CA VAL A 101 2.96 7.79 -11.09
C VAL A 101 3.02 7.27 -9.66
N ARG A 102 3.66 8.02 -8.77
CA ARG A 102 3.69 7.75 -7.33
C ARG A 102 3.37 8.99 -6.51
N THR A 103 2.79 8.77 -5.35
CA THR A 103 2.56 9.76 -4.29
C THR A 103 2.62 9.04 -2.93
N TYR A 104 2.50 9.76 -1.83
CA TYR A 104 2.48 9.17 -0.49
C TYR A 104 1.44 9.82 0.43
N ALA A 105 1.04 9.07 1.45
CA ALA A 105 0.22 9.51 2.56
C ALA A 105 0.98 9.27 3.88
N THR A 106 0.90 10.23 4.80
CA THR A 106 1.43 10.07 6.17
C THR A 106 0.37 9.60 7.16
N ASP A 107 -0.90 9.61 6.76
CA ASP A 107 -2.06 9.16 7.52
C ASP A 107 -2.63 7.83 6.97
N GLY A 108 -2.04 7.31 5.89
CA GLY A 108 -2.50 6.14 5.16
C GLY A 108 -3.81 6.33 4.39
N ARG A 109 -4.29 7.56 4.23
CA ARG A 109 -5.63 7.87 3.70
C ARG A 109 -5.63 8.98 2.65
N SER A 110 -4.80 10.01 2.83
CA SER A 110 -4.81 11.23 2.02
C SER A 110 -3.57 11.27 1.13
N PHE A 111 -3.76 11.12 -0.18
CA PHE A 111 -2.69 11.01 -1.17
C PHE A 111 -2.71 12.21 -2.12
N ALA A 112 -1.64 13.01 -2.10
CA ALA A 112 -1.50 14.18 -2.96
C ALA A 112 -1.59 13.82 -4.44
N GLY A 113 -2.38 14.60 -5.18
CA GLY A 113 -2.40 14.55 -6.63
C GLY A 113 -1.61 15.71 -7.23
N SER A 114 -2.13 16.20 -8.34
CA SER A 114 -1.52 17.27 -9.12
C SER A 114 -2.10 18.65 -8.83
N GLY A 115 -3.07 18.75 -7.92
CA GLY A 115 -3.80 19.98 -7.65
C GLY A 115 -2.96 21.05 -6.96
N ALA A 116 -3.22 22.32 -7.24
CA ALA A 116 -2.51 23.46 -6.65
C ALA A 116 -3.05 23.89 -5.26
N ALA A 117 -4.03 23.18 -4.70
CA ALA A 117 -4.65 23.56 -3.44
C ALA A 117 -3.71 23.32 -2.24
N PRO A 118 -3.74 24.19 -1.20
CA PRO A 118 -2.99 23.97 0.04
C PRO A 118 -3.33 22.61 0.66
N GLY A 119 -2.29 21.85 1.02
CA GLY A 119 -2.43 20.48 1.52
C GLY A 119 -2.65 19.42 0.43
N ARG A 120 -2.77 19.81 -0.84
CA ARG A 120 -2.92 18.90 -2.00
C ARG A 120 -1.77 18.98 -3.00
N ALA A 121 -0.94 20.01 -2.91
CA ALA A 121 0.11 20.31 -3.86
C ALA A 121 1.39 19.47 -3.71
N ALA A 122 1.92 19.07 -4.88
CA ALA A 122 3.29 18.64 -5.15
C ALA A 122 3.80 17.32 -4.53
N GLY A 123 2.93 16.33 -4.36
CA GLY A 123 3.35 14.96 -4.01
C GLY A 123 3.39 13.97 -5.19
N LEU A 124 2.72 14.29 -6.31
CA LEU A 124 2.63 13.40 -7.45
C LEU A 124 3.90 13.48 -8.30
N THR A 125 4.55 12.34 -8.51
CA THR A 125 5.81 12.23 -9.23
C THR A 125 5.74 11.09 -10.24
N LEU A 126 6.45 11.22 -11.37
CA LEU A 126 6.58 10.12 -12.33
C LEU A 126 7.45 9.03 -11.70
N ALA A 127 6.89 7.82 -11.57
CA ALA A 127 7.61 6.67 -11.03
C ALA A 127 8.23 5.83 -12.15
N LEU A 128 7.50 5.66 -13.25
CA LEU A 128 7.94 4.82 -14.35
C LEU A 128 7.35 5.29 -15.69
N ALA A 129 8.22 5.51 -16.67
CA ALA A 129 7.84 5.70 -18.07
C ALA A 129 8.19 4.44 -18.89
N PRO A 130 7.49 4.16 -20.00
CA PRO A 130 7.87 3.10 -20.91
C PRO A 130 9.17 3.51 -21.63
N THR A 131 10.30 2.93 -21.23
CA THR A 131 11.64 3.23 -21.78
C THR A 131 12.24 2.06 -22.54
N GLU A 132 11.72 0.85 -22.33
CA GLU A 132 12.25 -0.34 -22.97
C GLU A 132 11.48 -0.68 -24.26
N PRO A 133 12.15 -1.18 -25.31
CA PRO A 133 11.48 -1.51 -26.58
C PRO A 133 10.34 -2.52 -26.45
N TRP A 134 10.45 -3.48 -25.52
CA TRP A 134 9.43 -4.49 -25.25
C TRP A 134 8.18 -3.92 -24.56
N GLU A 135 8.23 -2.69 -24.07
CA GLU A 135 7.09 -2.07 -23.40
C GLU A 135 6.05 -1.53 -24.38
N GLY A 136 6.37 -1.43 -25.67
CA GLY A 136 5.42 -0.96 -26.69
C GLY A 136 4.83 0.42 -26.39
N GLY A 137 5.55 1.24 -25.63
CA GLY A 137 5.09 2.56 -25.18
C GLY A 137 4.05 2.53 -24.06
N VAL A 138 3.88 1.41 -23.34
CA VAL A 138 2.88 1.24 -22.27
C VAL A 138 3.47 0.59 -21.04
N VAL A 139 3.28 1.22 -19.87
CA VAL A 139 3.39 0.58 -18.56
C VAL A 139 2.10 0.80 -17.77
N ALA A 140 1.56 -0.28 -17.17
CA ALA A 140 0.31 -0.27 -16.43
C ALA A 140 0.33 -1.31 -15.29
N SER A 141 -0.73 -1.35 -14.50
CA SER A 141 -1.00 -2.36 -13.48
C SER A 141 0.19 -2.58 -12.54
N PRO A 142 0.63 -1.54 -11.82
CA PRO A 142 1.75 -1.67 -10.90
C PRO A 142 1.41 -2.67 -9.80
N PHE A 143 2.42 -3.44 -9.39
CA PHE A 143 2.45 -4.15 -8.13
C PHE A 143 3.80 -3.88 -7.47
N ALA A 144 3.77 -3.30 -6.27
CA ALA A 144 4.95 -2.85 -5.57
C ALA A 144 5.35 -3.83 -4.46
N LEU A 145 6.62 -4.19 -4.39
CA LEU A 145 7.17 -5.04 -3.34
C LEU A 145 8.48 -4.46 -2.82
N ARG A 146 8.69 -4.53 -1.50
CA ARG A 146 9.99 -4.23 -0.90
C ARG A 146 10.87 -5.47 -0.88
N VAL A 147 12.08 -5.37 -1.44
CA VAL A 147 13.08 -6.45 -1.46
C VAL A 147 14.44 -5.84 -1.12
N GLY A 148 15.05 -6.28 -0.01
CA GLY A 148 16.39 -5.83 0.36
C GLY A 148 16.53 -4.32 0.60
N GLY A 149 15.48 -3.66 1.08
CA GLY A 149 15.45 -2.20 1.28
C GLY A 149 15.09 -1.39 0.02
N GLU A 150 14.87 -2.06 -1.11
CA GLU A 150 14.52 -1.44 -2.39
C GLU A 150 13.06 -1.68 -2.73
N VAL A 151 12.47 -0.79 -3.53
CA VAL A 151 11.12 -0.99 -4.08
C VAL A 151 11.22 -1.49 -5.51
N TRP A 152 10.57 -2.62 -5.74
CA TRP A 152 10.43 -3.26 -7.04
C TRP A 152 8.99 -3.12 -7.52
N LEU A 153 8.84 -2.60 -8.74
CA LEU A 153 7.58 -2.51 -9.46
C LEU A 153 7.50 -3.62 -10.50
N PHE A 154 6.47 -4.44 -10.40
CA PHE A 154 6.02 -5.32 -11.47
C PHE A 154 4.91 -4.60 -12.23
N THR A 155 4.95 -4.63 -13.56
CA THR A 155 3.99 -3.93 -14.42
C THR A 155 3.53 -4.85 -15.55
N GLN A 156 2.41 -4.48 -16.17
CA GLN A 156 2.01 -5.02 -17.46
C GLN A 156 2.46 -4.10 -18.60
N ALA A 157 2.90 -4.74 -19.69
CA ALA A 157 3.20 -4.10 -20.96
C ALA A 157 2.86 -5.02 -22.14
N PRO A 158 2.42 -4.50 -23.31
CA PRO A 158 1.99 -5.29 -24.47
C PRO A 158 3.01 -6.31 -25.00
N GLY A 159 4.29 -5.98 -25.00
CA GLY A 159 5.34 -6.86 -25.52
C GLY A 159 5.86 -7.90 -24.51
N ALA A 160 5.30 -7.93 -23.30
CA ALA A 160 5.58 -8.99 -22.32
C ALA A 160 4.80 -10.28 -22.68
N SER A 161 5.07 -10.86 -23.84
CA SER A 161 4.47 -12.13 -24.23
C SER A 161 5.19 -13.30 -23.55
N GLY A 162 4.43 -14.20 -22.92
CA GLY A 162 4.89 -15.55 -22.53
C GLY A 162 5.81 -15.67 -21.31
N SER A 163 6.46 -14.60 -20.84
CA SER A 163 7.19 -14.60 -19.58
C SER A 163 7.26 -13.19 -19.01
N ARG A 164 6.48 -12.97 -17.94
CA ARG A 164 6.55 -11.90 -16.93
C ARG A 164 7.55 -10.76 -17.25
N ALA A 165 7.05 -9.54 -17.46
CA ALA A 165 7.87 -8.34 -17.52
C ALA A 165 8.86 -8.31 -16.33
N PRO A 166 10.15 -8.05 -16.55
CA PRO A 166 11.11 -7.98 -15.45
C PRO A 166 10.71 -6.85 -14.51
N PRO A 167 10.79 -7.06 -13.18
CA PRO A 167 10.49 -6.00 -12.25
C PRO A 167 11.52 -4.87 -12.41
N ARG A 168 11.06 -3.62 -12.29
CA ARG A 168 11.91 -2.44 -12.36
C ARG A 168 12.03 -1.79 -10.99
N ARG A 169 13.21 -1.29 -10.68
CA ARG A 169 13.44 -0.54 -9.44
C ARG A 169 12.70 0.80 -9.53
N ALA A 170 11.82 1.05 -8.57
CA ALA A 170 11.35 2.40 -8.34
C ALA A 170 12.28 3.08 -7.34
N SER A 171 12.69 4.32 -7.65
CA SER A 171 13.23 5.16 -6.59
C SER A 171 12.11 5.49 -5.60
N LEU A 172 12.46 5.77 -4.34
CA LEU A 172 11.58 6.41 -3.35
C LEU A 172 12.12 7.80 -2.92
N SER A 173 13.30 8.19 -3.40
CA SER A 173 13.91 9.49 -3.14
C SER A 173 13.18 10.61 -3.85
#